data_AF-A0A7X7P5P6-F1
#
_entry.id   AF-A0A7X7P5P6-F1
#
_cell.length_a   1.000
_cell.length_b   1.000
_cell.length_c   1.000
_cell.angle_alpha   90.00
_cell.angle_beta   90.00
_cell.angle_gamma   90.00
#
_symmetry.space_group_name_H-M   'P 1'
#
loop_
_entity.id
_entity.type
_entity.pdbx_description
1 polymer ?
#
loop_
_entity_poly.entity_id
_entity_poly.type
_entity_poly.pdbx_seq_one_letter_code
_entity_poly.pdbx_strand_id
1 'polypeptide(L)'
;MTFDWLAHPESALFFLVGLVALLLASVFKKNLFSPPLLYVLVQSFMFGIAYLKLMPAMTDYQLNTWLVWGGGLFSFLSACYLARLSFRFSNYSLVLPETLSLSTEYNWKSHFILSFLALAFFLYGVLGVVSIAGNLVLLTDNPSLWLDGKTSKVLSYAIFFTSSPMVVALFGVASFKSYNPIRWIRNTSKIICLLTIVLSFLTFPSRGVNLMCVGFLFILANYLYKRITWKMAVVVASLILFFFIGVASVKGQYGEMDVMNNELVDEVALLPYKYIANNYWNLDYAFNRASDVPEHSWTYGIDAFYGITHLLSIGPGLQASFGWDTPFNESIEKVSSLNTIPYLWDAYKDFGYPGIFLVPFFWGFIFTFLYKKMPMAKTPLSLLFHTTFSFWIILWNFTTGYKQAMYIIWFLFFFFVCTVSSGKGLFSPANRTILKEVTPDNERDDDVSTECKNRDCNIG
;
A
#
# COMPACT_ATOMS: atom_id res chain seq x y z
N MET A 1 -6.14 30.89 10.30
CA MET A 1 -7.35 30.03 10.27
C MET A 1 -7.73 29.59 11.67
N THR A 2 -8.97 29.81 12.11
CA THR A 2 -9.48 29.19 13.35
C THR A 2 -10.04 27.80 13.02
N PHE A 3 -9.39 26.74 13.53
CA PHE A 3 -9.85 25.35 13.38
C PHE A 3 -11.04 25.11 14.31
N ASP A 4 -12.25 25.36 13.83
CA ASP A 4 -13.46 24.99 14.55
C ASP A 4 -13.88 23.57 14.15
N TRP A 5 -13.42 22.58 14.92
CA TRP A 5 -13.75 21.16 14.70
C TRP A 5 -15.25 20.88 14.79
N LEU A 6 -16.02 21.76 15.44
CA LEU A 6 -17.47 21.63 15.57
C LEU A 6 -18.22 22.21 14.36
N ALA A 7 -17.56 22.99 13.50
CA ALA A 7 -18.16 23.53 12.29
C ALA A 7 -18.39 22.47 11.19
N HIS A 8 -17.73 21.30 11.30
CA HIS A 8 -17.82 20.20 10.33
C HIS A 8 -18.10 18.85 11.03
N PRO A 9 -19.38 18.58 11.38
CA PRO A 9 -19.74 17.38 12.14
C PRO A 9 -19.40 16.07 11.42
N GLU A 10 -19.36 16.06 10.10
CA GLU A 10 -18.98 14.91 9.28
C GLU A 10 -17.50 14.55 9.49
N SER A 11 -16.60 15.54 9.47
CA SER A 11 -15.17 15.32 9.78
C SER A 11 -15.00 14.71 11.17
N ALA A 12 -15.68 15.27 12.17
CA ALA A 12 -15.64 14.76 13.54
C ALA A 12 -16.13 13.31 13.62
N LEU A 13 -17.21 12.96 12.91
CA LEU A 13 -17.72 11.59 12.83
C LEU A 13 -16.69 10.63 12.23
N PHE A 14 -16.05 10.98 11.10
CA PHE A 14 -15.06 10.12 10.47
C PHE A 14 -13.80 9.93 11.31
N PHE A 15 -13.33 10.99 11.97
CA PHE A 15 -12.23 10.87 12.93
C PHE A 15 -12.62 9.99 14.12
N LEU A 16 -13.84 10.12 14.63
CA LEU A 16 -14.35 9.26 15.70
C LEU A 16 -14.38 7.79 15.26
N VAL A 17 -14.89 7.48 14.07
CA VAL A 17 -14.88 6.11 13.52
C VAL A 17 -13.45 5.56 13.42
N GLY A 18 -12.51 6.34 12.91
CA GLY A 18 -11.10 5.97 12.83
C GLY A 18 -10.47 5.71 14.21
N LEU A 19 -10.72 6.60 15.17
CA LEU A 19 -10.22 6.48 16.54
C LEU A 19 -10.82 5.27 17.26
N VAL A 20 -12.13 5.04 17.13
CA VAL A 20 -12.80 3.85 17.68
C VAL A 20 -12.22 2.58 17.06
N ALA A 21 -11.99 2.56 15.75
CA ALA A 21 -11.35 1.42 15.09
C ALA A 21 -9.93 1.16 15.62
N LEU A 22 -9.13 2.21 15.87
CA LEU A 22 -7.81 2.10 16.50
C LEU A 22 -7.89 1.60 17.95
N LEU A 23 -8.84 2.11 18.74
CA LEU A 23 -9.08 1.68 20.12
C LEU A 23 -9.46 0.20 20.17
N LEU A 24 -10.43 -0.22 19.35
CA LEU A 24 -10.83 -1.62 19.23
C LEU A 24 -9.64 -2.48 18.77
N ALA A 25 -8.83 -2.01 17.83
CA ALA A 25 -7.64 -2.73 17.40
C ALA A 25 -6.62 -2.87 18.56
N SER A 26 -6.45 -1.84 19.37
CA SER A 26 -5.56 -1.85 20.54
C SER A 26 -6.07 -2.79 21.63
N VAL A 27 -7.36 -2.71 21.97
CA VAL A 27 -7.99 -3.53 23.02
C VAL A 27 -7.97 -5.02 22.63
N PHE A 28 -8.34 -5.34 21.39
CA PHE A 28 -8.37 -6.72 20.91
C PHE A 28 -7.03 -7.19 20.31
N LYS A 29 -5.95 -6.41 20.46
CA LYS A 29 -4.62 -6.67 19.89
C LYS A 29 -4.66 -7.09 18.42
N LYS A 30 -5.57 -6.50 17.63
CA LYS A 30 -5.73 -6.80 16.21
C LYS A 30 -4.59 -6.17 15.42
N ASN A 31 -4.16 -6.87 14.38
CA ASN A 31 -3.17 -6.37 13.44
C ASN A 31 -3.74 -5.21 12.61
N LEU A 32 -3.08 -4.05 12.66
CA LEU A 32 -3.45 -2.83 11.92
C LEU A 32 -3.50 -3.06 10.41
N PHE A 33 -2.65 -3.93 9.88
CA PHE A 33 -2.61 -4.28 8.45
C PHE A 33 -3.57 -5.40 8.06
N SER A 34 -4.54 -5.73 8.93
CA SER A 34 -5.64 -6.62 8.53
C SER A 34 -6.55 -5.91 7.52
N PRO A 35 -6.97 -6.55 6.42
CA PRO A 35 -7.61 -5.88 5.29
C PRO A 35 -8.77 -4.93 5.61
N PRO A 36 -9.83 -5.35 6.35
CA PRO A 36 -10.94 -4.44 6.62
C PRO A 36 -10.56 -3.34 7.61
N LEU A 37 -9.66 -3.59 8.57
CA LEU A 37 -9.23 -2.57 9.51
C LEU A 37 -8.40 -1.50 8.81
N LEU A 38 -7.41 -1.91 8.01
CA LEU A 38 -6.56 -0.99 7.26
C LEU A 38 -7.40 -0.09 6.36
N TYR A 39 -8.35 -0.68 5.63
CA TYR A 39 -9.20 0.04 4.71
C TYR A 39 -10.14 1.02 5.41
N VAL A 40 -10.78 0.62 6.51
CA VAL A 40 -11.61 1.53 7.33
C VAL A 40 -10.77 2.68 7.88
N LEU A 41 -9.58 2.42 8.42
CA LEU A 41 -8.71 3.45 8.96
C LEU A 41 -8.30 4.46 7.87
N VAL A 42 -7.79 3.98 6.74
CA VAL A 42 -7.36 4.83 5.63
C VAL A 42 -8.52 5.68 5.12
N GLN A 43 -9.67 5.06 4.83
CA GLN A 43 -10.82 5.80 4.29
C GLN A 43 -11.41 6.78 5.31
N SER A 44 -11.51 6.41 6.59
CA SER A 44 -12.07 7.32 7.61
C SER A 44 -11.17 8.53 7.84
N PHE A 45 -9.85 8.35 7.96
CA PHE A 45 -8.94 9.49 8.16
C PHE A 45 -8.83 10.36 6.91
N MET A 46 -8.71 9.77 5.71
CA MET A 46 -8.58 10.55 4.47
C MET A 46 -9.85 11.33 4.15
N PHE A 47 -11.02 10.71 4.30
CA PHE A 47 -12.29 11.38 4.08
C PHE A 47 -12.57 12.44 5.16
N GLY A 48 -12.26 12.14 6.42
CA GLY A 48 -12.37 13.09 7.53
C GLY A 48 -11.47 14.32 7.35
N ILE A 49 -10.24 14.12 6.89
CA ILE A 49 -9.34 15.22 6.49
C ILE A 49 -9.99 15.99 5.35
N ALA A 50 -10.43 15.34 4.28
CA ALA A 50 -10.97 16.01 3.11
C ALA A 50 -12.16 16.93 3.42
N TYR A 51 -13.01 16.52 4.37
CA TYR A 51 -14.22 17.25 4.77
C TYR A 51 -13.96 18.43 5.73
N LEU A 52 -12.70 18.71 6.12
CA LEU A 52 -12.35 19.89 6.93
C LEU A 52 -12.57 21.23 6.20
N LYS A 53 -12.82 21.19 4.90
CA LYS A 53 -13.15 22.34 4.04
C LYS A 53 -12.24 23.59 4.19
N LEU A 54 -10.92 23.40 4.30
CA LEU A 54 -9.98 24.49 4.59
C LEU A 54 -9.72 25.45 3.41
N MET A 55 -10.30 25.24 2.21
CA MET A 55 -10.18 26.16 1.07
C MET A 55 -11.58 26.63 0.62
N PRO A 56 -11.70 27.88 0.14
CA PRO A 56 -12.98 28.46 -0.27
C PRO A 56 -13.69 27.73 -1.42
N ALA A 57 -12.96 27.02 -2.29
CA ALA A 57 -13.53 26.30 -3.43
C ALA A 57 -14.30 25.02 -3.06
N MET A 58 -14.44 24.71 -1.78
CA MET A 58 -14.95 23.44 -1.29
C MET A 58 -16.43 23.53 -0.96
N THR A 59 -17.18 22.61 -1.54
CA THR A 59 -18.64 22.51 -1.44
C THR A 59 -19.02 21.26 -0.68
N ASP A 60 -20.25 21.21 -0.18
CA ASP A 60 -20.83 19.97 0.33
C ASP A 60 -20.86 18.89 -0.74
N TYR A 61 -20.53 17.65 -0.35
CA TYR A 61 -20.65 16.50 -1.24
C TYR A 61 -22.11 16.17 -1.51
N GLN A 62 -22.41 15.96 -2.79
CA GLN A 62 -23.74 15.55 -3.22
C GLN A 62 -24.01 14.08 -2.91
N LEU A 63 -25.28 13.69 -2.95
CA LEU A 63 -25.73 12.33 -2.64
C LEU A 63 -25.01 11.26 -3.46
N ASN A 64 -24.77 11.49 -4.76
CA ASN A 64 -24.09 10.53 -5.62
C ASN A 64 -22.66 10.25 -5.12
N THR A 65 -21.95 11.27 -4.65
CA THR A 65 -20.60 11.14 -4.09
C THR A 65 -20.60 10.23 -2.86
N TRP A 66 -21.58 10.41 -1.97
CA TRP A 66 -21.77 9.55 -0.81
C TRP A 66 -22.09 8.11 -1.19
N LEU A 67 -22.92 7.90 -2.21
CA LEU A 67 -23.27 6.56 -2.72
C LEU A 67 -22.07 5.86 -3.36
N VAL A 68 -21.26 6.59 -4.13
CA VAL A 68 -20.05 6.05 -4.76
C VAL A 68 -19.00 5.67 -3.71
N TRP A 69 -18.71 6.58 -2.78
CA TRP A 69 -17.74 6.33 -1.72
C TRP A 69 -18.20 5.21 -0.78
N GLY A 70 -19.43 5.32 -0.26
CA GLY A 70 -20.02 4.36 0.68
C GLY A 70 -20.29 3.00 0.04
N GLY A 71 -20.69 2.99 -1.24
CA GLY A 71 -20.87 1.79 -2.04
C GLY A 71 -19.56 1.02 -2.23
N GLY A 72 -18.48 1.73 -2.58
CA GLY A 72 -17.14 1.15 -2.65
C GLY A 72 -16.68 0.60 -1.28
N LEU A 73 -16.92 1.35 -0.20
CA LEU A 73 -16.59 0.95 1.16
C LEU A 73 -17.31 -0.35 1.56
N PHE A 74 -18.63 -0.37 1.39
CA PHE A 74 -19.47 -1.54 1.68
C PHE A 74 -19.05 -2.75 0.85
N SER A 75 -18.81 -2.55 -0.44
CA SER A 75 -18.39 -3.60 -1.36
C SER A 75 -17.08 -4.26 -0.91
N PHE A 76 -16.06 -3.46 -0.58
CA PHE A 76 -14.78 -3.97 -0.10
C PHE A 76 -14.93 -4.78 1.21
N LEU A 77 -15.72 -4.26 2.16
CA LEU A 77 -15.94 -4.91 3.45
C LEU A 77 -16.74 -6.21 3.31
N SER A 78 -17.76 -6.23 2.44
CA SER A 78 -18.53 -7.44 2.14
C SER A 78 -17.64 -8.53 1.53
N ALA A 79 -16.74 -8.17 0.63
CA ALA A 79 -15.74 -9.09 0.07
C ALA A 79 -14.78 -9.63 1.13
N CYS A 80 -14.31 -8.78 2.04
CA CYS A 80 -13.48 -9.20 3.17
C CYS A 80 -14.23 -10.20 4.07
N TYR A 81 -15.52 -9.99 4.30
CA TYR A 81 -16.36 -10.90 5.07
C TYR A 81 -16.55 -12.24 4.36
N LEU A 82 -16.90 -12.23 3.07
CA LEU A 82 -17.06 -13.45 2.25
C LEU A 82 -15.77 -14.26 2.15
N ALA A 83 -14.63 -13.60 1.94
CA ALA A 83 -13.33 -14.27 1.97
C ALA A 83 -13.06 -14.91 3.33
N ARG A 84 -13.43 -14.28 4.46
CA ARG A 84 -13.27 -14.92 5.78
C ARG A 84 -14.19 -16.13 5.96
N LEU A 85 -15.41 -16.07 5.45
CA LEU A 85 -16.35 -17.18 5.49
C LEU A 85 -15.83 -18.39 4.71
N SER A 86 -15.27 -18.19 3.51
CA SER A 86 -14.75 -19.30 2.70
C SER A 86 -13.63 -20.08 3.42
N PHE A 87 -12.77 -19.40 4.18
CA PHE A 87 -11.77 -20.06 5.03
C PHE A 87 -12.38 -20.76 6.26
N ARG A 88 -13.45 -20.20 6.85
CA ARG A 88 -14.14 -20.83 7.99
C ARG A 88 -14.79 -22.14 7.60
N PHE A 89 -15.44 -22.20 6.42
CA PHE A 89 -16.02 -23.43 5.88
C PHE A 89 -14.97 -24.48 5.49
N SER A 90 -13.71 -24.07 5.32
CA SER A 90 -12.60 -24.97 4.98
C SER A 90 -11.90 -25.59 6.21
N ASN A 91 -12.46 -25.46 7.43
CA ASN A 91 -11.91 -25.99 8.70
C ASN A 91 -10.48 -25.54 9.06
N TYR A 92 -9.95 -24.47 8.44
CA TYR A 92 -8.67 -23.91 8.84
C TYR A 92 -8.87 -22.86 9.95
N SER A 93 -8.45 -23.19 11.18
CA SER A 93 -8.27 -22.18 12.22
C SER A 93 -7.02 -21.34 11.88
N LEU A 94 -7.24 -20.11 11.40
CA LEU A 94 -6.19 -19.25 10.84
C LEU A 94 -5.96 -18.02 11.73
N VAL A 95 -5.47 -18.28 12.94
CA VAL A 95 -4.90 -17.23 13.79
C VAL A 95 -3.52 -16.92 13.24
N LEU A 96 -3.31 -15.64 12.90
CA LEU A 96 -2.01 -15.20 12.42
C LEU A 96 -1.04 -15.14 13.62
N PRO A 97 0.11 -15.83 13.58
CA PRO A 97 1.07 -15.81 14.69
C PRO A 97 1.63 -14.39 14.88
N GLU A 98 2.11 -14.09 16.08
CA GLU A 98 2.64 -12.76 16.40
C GLU A 98 3.80 -12.38 15.47
N THR A 99 4.74 -13.31 15.26
CA THR A 99 5.83 -13.22 14.29
C THR A 99 5.73 -14.38 13.30
N LEU A 100 5.82 -14.10 12.01
CA LEU A 100 5.90 -15.16 11.00
C LEU A 100 7.30 -15.77 11.00
N SER A 101 7.35 -17.10 11.00
CA SER A 101 8.55 -17.90 10.73
C SER A 101 8.33 -18.73 9.47
N LEU A 102 9.42 -19.02 8.78
CA LEU A 102 9.40 -19.79 7.54
C LEU A 102 9.06 -21.28 7.84
N SER A 103 8.19 -21.91 7.06
CA SER A 103 7.82 -23.34 7.24
C SER A 103 8.57 -24.31 6.33
N THR A 104 9.13 -23.83 5.21
CA THR A 104 9.75 -24.66 4.17
C THR A 104 11.23 -24.32 4.00
N GLU A 105 12.04 -25.26 3.54
CA GLU A 105 13.40 -24.95 3.10
C GLU A 105 13.37 -23.89 1.98
N TYR A 106 14.11 -22.80 2.18
CA TYR A 106 14.19 -21.70 1.22
C TYR A 106 15.64 -21.27 1.05
N ASN A 107 16.08 -21.20 -0.20
CA ASN A 107 17.46 -20.89 -0.52
C ASN A 107 17.68 -19.37 -0.51
N TRP A 108 18.02 -18.84 0.66
CA TRP A 108 18.32 -17.42 0.85
C TRP A 108 19.53 -16.92 0.07
N LYS A 109 20.50 -17.80 -0.28
CA LYS A 109 21.62 -17.42 -1.14
C LYS A 109 21.14 -17.13 -2.57
N SER A 110 20.28 -18.02 -3.11
CA SER A 110 19.67 -17.82 -4.43
C SER A 110 18.79 -16.56 -4.44
N HIS A 111 17.95 -16.36 -3.43
CA HIS A 111 17.14 -15.15 -3.29
C HIS A 111 17.99 -13.89 -3.33
N PHE A 112 19.06 -13.86 -2.53
CA PHE A 112 19.96 -12.73 -2.44
C PHE A 112 20.63 -12.43 -3.78
N ILE A 113 21.16 -13.44 -4.47
CA ILE A 113 21.80 -13.29 -5.78
C ILE A 113 20.80 -12.79 -6.82
N LEU A 114 19.61 -13.40 -6.90
CA LEU A 114 18.59 -13.00 -7.87
C LEU A 114 18.02 -11.60 -7.59
N SER A 115 18.02 -11.15 -6.34
CA SER A 115 17.60 -9.80 -5.97
C SER A 115 18.53 -8.72 -6.55
N PHE A 116 19.77 -9.06 -6.92
CA PHE A 116 20.63 -8.13 -7.67
C PHE A 116 20.11 -7.83 -9.08
N LEU A 117 19.28 -8.68 -9.69
CA LEU A 117 18.63 -8.36 -10.96
C LEU A 117 17.69 -7.17 -10.81
N ALA A 118 16.92 -7.13 -9.71
CA ALA A 118 16.06 -5.99 -9.40
C ALA A 118 16.90 -4.73 -9.10
N LEU A 119 18.00 -4.88 -8.37
CA LEU A 119 18.93 -3.77 -8.11
C LEU A 119 19.55 -3.24 -9.40
N ALA A 120 20.00 -4.10 -10.31
CA ALA A 120 20.55 -3.72 -11.60
C ALA A 120 19.51 -2.99 -12.47
N PHE A 121 18.26 -3.46 -12.47
CA PHE A 121 17.14 -2.80 -13.15
C PHE A 121 16.92 -1.38 -12.62
N PHE A 122 16.95 -1.19 -11.30
CA PHE A 122 16.88 0.14 -10.68
C PHE A 122 18.10 1.02 -11.03
N LEU A 123 19.32 0.49 -10.88
CA LEU A 123 20.56 1.22 -11.15
C LEU A 123 20.69 1.66 -12.61
N TYR A 124 20.17 0.88 -13.56
CA TYR A 124 20.08 1.30 -14.95
C TYR A 124 19.29 2.60 -15.11
N GLY A 125 18.18 2.74 -14.40
CA GLY A 125 17.40 3.98 -14.35
C GLY A 125 18.18 5.14 -13.74
N VAL A 126 18.90 4.91 -12.65
CA VAL A 126 19.75 5.91 -12.01
C VAL A 126 20.83 6.40 -12.96
N LEU A 127 21.53 5.49 -13.64
CA LEU A 127 22.56 5.85 -14.63
C LEU A 127 21.96 6.61 -15.82
N GLY A 128 20.75 6.23 -16.27
CA GLY A 128 20.02 6.96 -17.31
C GLY A 128 19.63 8.39 -16.89
N VAL A 129 19.30 8.60 -15.61
CA VAL A 129 19.08 9.95 -15.07
C VAL A 129 20.39 10.75 -15.08
N VAL A 130 21.48 10.17 -14.58
CA VAL A 130 22.80 10.83 -14.53
C VAL A 130 23.32 11.16 -15.92
N SER A 131 23.10 10.31 -16.92
CA SER A 131 23.54 10.58 -18.29
C SER A 131 22.80 11.76 -18.94
N ILE A 132 21.55 12.03 -18.55
CA ILE A 132 20.76 13.15 -19.07
C ILE A 132 21.01 14.42 -18.25
N ALA A 133 20.94 14.33 -16.92
CA ALA A 133 21.02 15.47 -16.02
C ALA A 133 22.46 15.87 -15.65
N GLY A 134 23.46 15.04 -16.01
CA GLY A 134 24.87 15.21 -15.65
C GLY A 134 25.19 14.82 -14.19
N ASN A 135 24.18 14.72 -13.32
CA ASN A 135 24.29 14.30 -11.93
C ASN A 135 22.96 13.70 -11.46
N LEU A 136 22.90 13.24 -10.20
CA LEU A 136 21.64 12.95 -9.53
C LEU A 136 20.81 14.24 -9.44
N VAL A 137 19.50 14.18 -9.68
CA VAL A 137 18.65 15.38 -9.82
C VAL A 137 18.78 16.33 -8.63
N LEU A 138 18.79 15.81 -7.40
CA LEU A 138 18.93 16.66 -6.20
C LEU A 138 20.30 17.30 -6.01
N LEU A 139 21.32 16.81 -6.72
CA LEU A 139 22.70 17.31 -6.67
C LEU A 139 23.05 18.15 -7.91
N THR A 140 22.05 18.47 -8.74
CA THR A 140 22.20 19.44 -9.83
C THR A 140 22.07 20.87 -9.30
N ASP A 141 22.59 21.86 -10.03
CA ASP A 141 22.54 23.26 -9.62
C ASP A 141 21.10 23.79 -9.49
N ASN A 142 20.17 23.26 -10.30
CA ASN A 142 18.76 23.64 -10.29
C ASN A 142 17.85 22.38 -10.32
N PRO A 143 17.62 21.72 -9.17
CA PRO A 143 16.83 20.50 -9.10
C PRO A 143 15.38 20.66 -9.59
N SER A 144 14.78 21.84 -9.39
CA SER A 144 13.39 22.13 -9.77
C SER A 144 13.11 21.95 -11.26
N LEU A 145 14.07 22.29 -12.13
CA LEU A 145 13.94 22.17 -13.60
C LEU A 145 13.68 20.73 -14.04
N TRP A 146 14.28 19.75 -13.36
CA TRP A 146 14.14 18.34 -13.70
C TRP A 146 12.87 17.71 -13.13
N LEU A 147 12.21 18.39 -12.18
CA LEU A 147 11.10 17.87 -11.37
C LEU A 147 9.71 18.34 -11.83
N ASP A 148 9.65 19.15 -12.90
CA ASP A 148 8.40 19.70 -13.48
C ASP A 148 7.45 18.63 -14.07
N GLY A 149 7.88 17.36 -14.15
CA GLY A 149 6.98 16.21 -14.38
C GLY A 149 6.31 16.11 -15.77
N LYS A 150 6.35 17.16 -16.59
CA LYS A 150 5.68 17.24 -17.89
C LYS A 150 6.63 17.22 -19.09
N THR A 151 7.84 17.77 -18.95
CA THR A 151 8.75 18.05 -20.08
C THR A 151 10.15 17.43 -19.91
N SER A 152 10.44 16.86 -18.74
CA SER A 152 11.77 16.36 -18.42
C SER A 152 12.11 15.07 -19.16
N LYS A 153 13.19 15.08 -19.94
CA LYS A 153 13.69 13.88 -20.66
C LYS A 153 14.06 12.74 -19.71
N VAL A 154 14.33 13.03 -18.43
CA VAL A 154 14.63 12.05 -17.38
C VAL A 154 13.47 11.06 -17.19
N LEU A 155 12.22 11.47 -17.45
CA LEU A 155 11.03 10.64 -17.31
C LEU A 155 11.02 9.43 -18.26
N SER A 156 11.82 9.43 -19.33
CA SER A 156 12.02 8.25 -20.19
C SER A 156 12.54 7.03 -19.42
N TYR A 157 13.26 7.24 -18.31
CA TYR A 157 13.77 6.19 -17.44
C TYR A 157 12.89 5.93 -16.20
N ALA A 158 11.68 6.52 -16.13
CA ALA A 158 10.82 6.47 -14.95
C ALA A 158 10.55 5.05 -14.47
N ILE A 159 10.23 4.12 -15.38
CA ILE A 159 9.93 2.74 -15.00
C ILE A 159 11.07 2.02 -14.26
N PHE A 160 12.31 2.44 -14.53
CA PHE A 160 13.51 1.87 -13.92
C PHE A 160 13.78 2.52 -12.56
N PHE A 161 13.90 3.85 -12.48
CA PHE A 161 14.25 4.50 -11.20
C PHE A 161 13.10 4.47 -10.19
N THR A 162 11.83 4.34 -10.61
CA THR A 162 10.71 4.15 -9.67
C THR A 162 10.63 2.73 -9.12
N SER A 163 11.44 1.79 -9.62
CA SER A 163 11.48 0.39 -9.13
C SER A 163 12.22 0.20 -7.80
N SER A 164 12.70 1.27 -7.15
CA SER A 164 13.34 1.18 -5.83
C SER A 164 12.52 0.44 -4.75
N PRO A 165 11.17 0.51 -4.68
CA PRO A 165 10.40 -0.24 -3.70
C PRO A 165 10.47 -1.75 -3.95
N MET A 166 10.60 -2.19 -5.21
CA MET A 166 10.80 -3.61 -5.55
C MET A 166 12.11 -4.14 -4.98
N VAL A 167 13.19 -3.37 -5.12
CA VAL A 167 14.50 -3.69 -4.55
C VAL A 167 14.41 -3.73 -3.03
N VAL A 168 13.81 -2.71 -2.42
CA VAL A 168 13.62 -2.63 -0.97
C VAL A 168 12.76 -3.77 -0.45
N ALA A 169 11.74 -4.21 -1.18
CA ALA A 169 10.90 -5.34 -0.80
C ALA A 169 11.71 -6.66 -0.76
N LEU A 170 12.46 -6.95 -1.82
CA LEU A 170 13.25 -8.18 -1.96
C LEU A 170 14.39 -8.24 -0.94
N PHE A 171 15.23 -7.21 -0.86
CA PHE A 171 16.28 -7.19 0.17
C PHE A 171 15.68 -7.03 1.58
N GLY A 172 14.57 -6.30 1.72
CA GLY A 172 13.89 -6.08 2.98
C GLY A 172 13.41 -7.37 3.62
N VAL A 173 12.75 -8.25 2.87
CA VAL A 173 12.30 -9.54 3.41
C VAL A 173 13.47 -10.43 3.84
N ALA A 174 14.61 -10.35 3.15
CA ALA A 174 15.83 -11.07 3.49
C ALA A 174 16.59 -10.50 4.70
N SER A 175 16.22 -9.30 5.18
CA SER A 175 16.95 -8.59 6.25
C SER A 175 16.60 -9.06 7.67
N PHE A 176 15.49 -9.78 7.85
CA PHE A 176 14.94 -10.15 9.16
C PHE A 176 15.39 -11.55 9.62
N LYS A 177 15.67 -11.68 10.92
CA LYS A 177 16.11 -12.93 11.56
C LYS A 177 15.04 -14.02 11.55
N SER A 178 13.77 -13.64 11.60
CA SER A 178 12.62 -14.57 11.61
C SER A 178 12.53 -15.44 10.36
N TYR A 179 12.99 -14.92 9.23
CA TYR A 179 12.90 -15.58 7.93
C TYR A 179 14.26 -16.06 7.43
N ASN A 180 15.30 -15.22 7.51
CA ASN A 180 16.62 -15.53 6.99
C ASN A 180 17.58 -15.91 8.14
N PRO A 181 18.08 -17.16 8.21
CA PRO A 181 19.05 -17.55 9.23
C PRO A 181 20.46 -16.97 8.98
N ILE A 182 20.81 -16.61 7.74
CA ILE A 182 22.18 -16.26 7.33
C ILE A 182 22.51 -14.81 7.70
N ARG A 183 23.39 -14.63 8.69
CA ARG A 183 23.70 -13.31 9.28
C ARG A 183 24.30 -12.30 8.30
N TRP A 184 25.24 -12.71 7.46
CA TRP A 184 25.91 -11.78 6.53
C TRP A 184 24.92 -11.26 5.47
N ILE A 185 24.09 -12.15 4.89
CA ILE A 185 23.04 -11.77 3.95
C ILE A 185 22.11 -10.74 4.59
N ARG A 186 21.63 -10.99 5.81
CA ARG A 186 20.76 -10.04 6.51
C ARG A 186 21.37 -8.65 6.63
N ASN A 187 22.63 -8.57 7.05
CA ASN A 187 23.30 -7.30 7.26
C ASN A 187 23.55 -6.58 5.93
N THR A 188 24.01 -7.29 4.90
CA THR A 188 24.21 -6.73 3.57
C THR A 188 22.89 -6.25 2.97
N SER A 189 21.80 -7.02 3.12
CA SER A 189 20.47 -6.62 2.67
C SER A 189 19.99 -5.33 3.34
N LYS A 190 20.24 -5.13 4.65
CA LYS A 190 19.89 -3.86 5.34
C LYS A 190 20.64 -2.68 4.75
N ILE A 191 21.93 -2.85 4.48
CA ILE A 191 22.77 -1.80 3.89
C ILE A 191 22.27 -1.48 2.48
N ILE A 192 21.99 -2.49 1.65
CA ILE A 192 21.44 -2.30 0.30
C ILE A 192 20.10 -1.57 0.36
N CYS A 193 19.17 -1.97 1.24
CA CYS A 193 17.89 -1.26 1.40
C CYS A 193 18.09 0.22 1.71
N LEU A 194 18.98 0.55 2.67
CA LEU A 194 19.26 1.93 3.03
C LEU A 194 19.85 2.72 1.85
N LEU A 195 20.84 2.15 1.17
CA LEU A 195 21.47 2.77 0.00
C LEU A 195 20.47 2.98 -1.13
N THR A 196 19.58 2.02 -1.39
CA THR A 196 18.53 2.14 -2.40
C THR A 196 17.54 3.25 -2.06
N ILE A 197 17.14 3.40 -0.78
CA ILE A 197 16.25 4.48 -0.35
C ILE A 197 16.91 5.84 -0.59
N VAL A 198 18.15 6.00 -0.14
CA VAL A 198 18.91 7.26 -0.30
C VAL A 198 19.10 7.57 -1.78
N LEU A 199 19.51 6.58 -2.58
CA LEU A 199 19.73 6.76 -4.01
C LEU A 199 18.43 7.05 -4.76
N SER A 200 17.32 6.42 -4.37
CA SER A 200 16.00 6.73 -4.93
C SER A 200 15.62 8.19 -4.67
N PHE A 201 15.85 8.67 -3.44
CA PHE A 201 15.56 10.04 -3.07
C PHE A 201 16.42 11.05 -3.86
N LEU A 202 17.73 10.79 -3.97
CA LEU A 202 18.66 11.66 -4.70
C LEU A 202 18.43 11.65 -6.21
N THR A 203 18.09 10.48 -6.78
CA THR A 203 17.82 10.34 -8.22
C THR A 203 16.56 11.08 -8.63
N PHE A 204 15.46 10.85 -7.91
CA PHE A 204 14.19 11.54 -8.17
C PHE A 204 13.34 11.52 -6.88
N PRO A 205 13.14 12.65 -6.19
CA PRO A 205 12.39 12.75 -4.93
C PRO A 205 10.87 12.60 -5.16
N SER A 206 10.43 11.44 -5.64
CA SER A 206 9.02 11.08 -5.74
C SER A 206 8.49 10.71 -4.36
N ARG A 207 7.48 11.45 -3.89
CA ARG A 207 6.85 11.21 -2.59
C ARG A 207 6.26 9.80 -2.51
N GLY A 208 5.52 9.38 -3.54
CA GLY A 208 4.87 8.07 -3.57
C GLY A 208 5.88 6.92 -3.54
N VAL A 209 6.94 6.99 -4.34
CA VAL A 209 7.97 5.94 -4.42
C VAL A 209 8.76 5.84 -3.11
N ASN A 210 9.22 6.97 -2.57
CA ASN A 210 9.96 6.97 -1.30
C ASN A 210 9.10 6.50 -0.13
N LEU A 211 7.82 6.88 -0.11
CA LEU A 211 6.86 6.41 0.88
C LEU A 211 6.64 4.90 0.78
N MET A 212 6.57 4.34 -0.43
CA MET A 212 6.49 2.88 -0.61
C MET A 212 7.75 2.17 -0.12
N CYS A 213 8.96 2.70 -0.35
CA CYS A 213 10.19 2.09 0.15
C CYS A 213 10.20 1.96 1.68
N VAL A 214 10.00 3.07 2.39
CA VAL A 214 9.96 3.09 3.86
C VAL A 214 8.78 2.27 4.37
N GLY A 215 7.65 2.44 3.71
CA GLY A 215 6.41 1.75 3.98
C GLY A 215 6.50 0.23 3.90
N PHE A 216 7.11 -0.31 2.85
CA PHE A 216 7.31 -1.74 2.71
C PHE A 216 8.13 -2.30 3.87
N LEU A 217 9.22 -1.63 4.27
CA LEU A 217 10.00 -2.03 5.44
C LEU A 217 9.17 -1.99 6.72
N PHE A 218 8.32 -0.98 6.88
CA PHE A 218 7.43 -0.84 8.03
C PHE A 218 6.42 -2.01 8.11
N ILE A 219 5.79 -2.37 6.98
CA ILE A 219 4.86 -3.51 6.95
C ILE A 219 5.61 -4.83 7.17
N LEU A 220 6.78 -5.02 6.54
CA LEU A 220 7.60 -6.21 6.76
C LEU A 220 8.00 -6.34 8.24
N ALA A 221 8.40 -5.24 8.89
CA ALA A 221 8.74 -5.23 10.32
C ALA A 221 7.55 -5.65 11.22
N ASN A 222 6.32 -5.26 10.86
CA ASN A 222 5.11 -5.68 11.57
C ASN A 222 4.91 -7.19 11.58
N TYR A 223 5.31 -7.89 10.52
CA TYR A 223 5.13 -9.34 10.40
C TYR A 223 6.37 -10.15 10.79
N LEU A 224 7.57 -9.58 10.61
CA LEU A 224 8.84 -10.30 10.73
C LEU A 224 9.65 -9.94 11.98
N TYR A 225 9.34 -8.85 12.68
CA TYR A 225 10.04 -8.46 13.90
C TYR A 225 9.11 -8.34 15.09
N LYS A 226 8.22 -7.35 15.09
CA LYS A 226 7.27 -7.10 16.17
C LYS A 226 6.04 -6.39 15.63
N ARG A 227 4.88 -6.75 16.15
CA ARG A 227 3.61 -6.09 15.82
C ARG A 227 3.68 -4.61 16.12
N ILE A 228 3.30 -3.82 15.14
CA ILE A 228 3.32 -2.36 15.23
C ILE A 228 2.11 -1.91 16.01
N THR A 229 2.36 -1.10 17.04
CA THR A 229 1.32 -0.46 17.83
C THR A 229 0.81 0.79 17.12
N TRP A 230 -0.42 1.21 17.41
CA TRP A 230 -0.97 2.45 16.87
C TRP A 230 -0.10 3.67 17.21
N LYS A 231 0.55 3.68 18.39
CA LYS A 231 1.48 4.75 18.80
C LYS A 231 2.66 4.88 17.83
N MET A 232 3.25 3.75 17.44
CA MET A 232 4.33 3.73 16.44
C MET A 232 3.83 4.19 15.06
N ALA A 233 2.61 3.78 14.68
CA ALA A 233 2.00 4.24 13.44
C ALA A 233 1.80 5.77 13.42
N VAL A 234 1.40 6.38 14.54
CA VAL A 234 1.28 7.85 14.67
C VAL A 234 2.65 8.52 14.51
N VAL A 235 3.68 8.05 15.21
CA VAL A 235 5.05 8.61 15.09
C VAL A 235 5.55 8.54 13.64
N VAL A 236 5.34 7.40 12.98
CA VAL A 236 5.73 7.22 11.57
C VAL A 236 4.92 8.12 10.64
N ALA A 237 3.61 8.27 10.88
CA ALA A 237 2.78 9.21 10.12
C ALA A 237 3.26 10.66 10.27
N SER A 238 3.67 11.08 11.46
CA SER A 238 4.27 12.41 11.68
C SER A 238 5.58 12.57 10.92
N LEU A 239 6.47 11.58 10.94
CA LEU A 239 7.72 11.61 10.17
C LEU A 239 7.47 11.69 8.66
N ILE A 240 6.46 10.96 8.16
CA ILE A 240 6.04 11.03 6.75
C ILE A 240 5.55 12.43 6.39
N LEU A 241 4.79 13.08 7.28
CA LEU A 241 4.31 14.45 7.07
C LEU A 241 5.49 15.44 6.98
N PHE A 242 6.47 15.34 7.87
CA PHE A 242 7.69 16.16 7.81
C PHE A 242 8.48 15.91 6.53
N PHE A 243 8.63 14.64 6.12
CA PHE A 243 9.28 14.28 4.87
C PHE A 243 8.55 14.84 3.65
N PHE A 244 7.21 14.79 3.66
CA PHE A 244 6.36 15.32 2.59
C PHE A 244 6.60 16.83 2.39
N ILE A 245 6.62 17.58 3.49
CA ILE A 245 6.91 19.03 3.52
C ILE A 245 8.32 19.29 3.00
N GLY A 246 9.32 18.53 3.46
CA GLY A 246 10.70 18.66 2.99
C GLY A 246 10.82 18.45 1.47
N VAL A 247 10.17 17.44 0.90
CA VAL A 247 10.16 17.21 -0.56
C VAL A 247 9.47 18.35 -1.32
N ALA A 248 8.40 18.93 -0.78
CA ALA A 248 7.73 20.08 -1.39
C ALA A 248 8.65 21.29 -1.50
N SER A 249 9.39 21.57 -0.43
CA SER A 249 10.38 22.64 -0.40
C SER A 249 11.47 22.42 -1.45
N VAL A 250 12.03 21.21 -1.54
CA VAL A 250 13.05 20.87 -2.53
C VAL A 250 12.54 20.97 -3.98
N LYS A 251 11.25 20.69 -4.20
CA LYS A 251 10.62 20.84 -5.52
C LYS A 251 10.27 22.29 -5.88
N GLY A 252 10.50 23.26 -5.00
CA GLY A 252 10.11 24.65 -5.21
C GLY A 252 8.59 24.88 -5.25
N GLN A 253 7.80 23.96 -4.68
CA GLN A 253 6.33 24.02 -4.75
C GLN A 253 5.72 25.12 -3.86
N TYR A 254 6.53 25.78 -3.04
CA TYR A 254 6.14 26.94 -2.23
C TYR A 254 6.50 28.28 -2.91
N GLY A 255 7.06 28.28 -4.13
CA GLY A 255 7.46 29.52 -4.83
C GLY A 255 8.52 30.35 -4.08
N GLU A 256 8.68 31.62 -4.48
CA GLU A 256 9.51 32.63 -3.79
C GLU A 256 8.79 33.25 -2.58
N MET A 257 7.97 32.49 -1.87
CA MET A 257 7.25 33.01 -0.71
C MET A 257 8.23 33.29 0.44
N ASP A 258 8.21 34.52 0.94
CA ASP A 258 9.13 34.99 1.97
C ASP A 258 8.94 34.21 3.28
N VAL A 259 10.04 33.71 3.85
CA VAL A 259 10.07 32.81 5.02
C VAL A 259 9.57 33.50 6.29
N MET A 260 9.52 34.84 6.28
CA MET A 260 9.07 35.66 7.41
C MET A 260 7.54 35.92 7.44
N ASN A 261 6.80 35.56 6.39
CA ASN A 261 5.34 35.75 6.36
C ASN A 261 4.59 34.50 6.84
N ASN A 262 3.51 34.71 7.61
CA ASN A 262 2.57 33.65 8.03
C ASN A 262 1.97 32.85 6.84
N GLU A 263 2.02 33.41 5.64
CA GLU A 263 1.55 32.79 4.39
C GLU A 263 2.33 31.51 4.04
N LEU A 264 3.65 31.45 4.29
CA LEU A 264 4.44 30.25 4.06
C LEU A 264 4.04 29.13 5.03
N VAL A 265 3.78 29.46 6.30
CA VAL A 265 3.35 28.50 7.32
C VAL A 265 1.98 27.94 6.99
N ASP A 266 1.05 28.81 6.54
CA ASP A 266 -0.28 28.41 6.11
C ASP A 266 -0.21 27.50 4.88
N GLU A 267 0.60 27.81 3.86
CA GLU A 267 0.75 26.95 2.67
C GLU A 267 1.49 25.63 2.96
N VAL A 268 2.49 25.63 3.85
CA VAL A 268 3.16 24.40 4.31
C VAL A 268 2.18 23.46 5.00
N ALA A 269 1.29 23.99 5.84
CA ALA A 269 0.27 23.21 6.52
C ALA A 269 -0.85 22.74 5.56
N LEU A 270 -1.15 23.54 4.54
CA LEU A 270 -2.28 23.32 3.63
C LEU A 270 -1.93 22.40 2.45
N LEU A 271 -0.65 22.25 2.10
CA LEU A 271 -0.23 21.38 0.98
C LEU A 271 -0.57 19.88 1.21
N PRO A 272 -0.26 19.24 2.35
CA PRO A 272 -0.66 17.84 2.59
C PRO A 272 -2.18 17.66 2.53
N TYR A 273 -2.91 18.67 3.02
CA TYR A 273 -4.36 18.72 2.97
C TYR A 273 -4.88 18.79 1.53
N LYS A 274 -4.40 19.74 0.71
CA LYS A 274 -4.72 19.85 -0.73
C LYS A 274 -4.60 18.51 -1.44
N TYR A 275 -3.52 17.77 -1.19
CA TYR A 275 -3.29 16.44 -1.79
C TYR A 275 -4.35 15.40 -1.42
N ILE A 276 -4.70 15.28 -0.15
CA ILE A 276 -5.69 14.29 0.31
C ILE A 276 -7.08 14.69 -0.18
N ALA A 277 -7.39 15.97 -0.05
CA ALA A 277 -8.76 16.43 -0.08
C ALA A 277 -9.24 16.69 -1.52
N ASN A 278 -8.34 17.07 -2.43
CA ASN A 278 -8.62 17.17 -3.84
C ASN A 278 -9.06 15.85 -4.49
N ASN A 279 -8.65 14.70 -3.94
CA ASN A 279 -9.15 13.40 -4.39
C ASN A 279 -10.69 13.34 -4.37
N TYR A 280 -11.27 13.74 -3.24
CA TYR A 280 -12.71 13.61 -3.01
C TYR A 280 -13.49 14.77 -3.62
N TRP A 281 -12.91 15.97 -3.77
CA TRP A 281 -13.59 17.04 -4.52
C TRP A 281 -13.58 16.79 -6.03
N ASN A 282 -12.49 16.26 -6.59
CA ASN A 282 -12.48 15.86 -7.99
C ASN A 282 -13.46 14.71 -8.22
N LEU A 283 -13.63 13.81 -7.26
CA LEU A 283 -14.69 12.79 -7.30
C LEU A 283 -16.08 13.45 -7.36
N ASP A 284 -16.39 14.34 -6.43
CA ASP A 284 -17.69 15.02 -6.38
C ASP A 284 -17.97 15.82 -7.66
N TYR A 285 -16.96 16.54 -8.13
CA TYR A 285 -17.05 17.32 -9.36
C TYR A 285 -17.26 16.44 -10.59
N ALA A 286 -16.59 15.28 -10.67
CA ALA A 286 -16.74 14.35 -11.78
C ALA A 286 -18.14 13.74 -11.86
N PHE A 287 -18.73 13.36 -10.73
CA PHE A 287 -20.03 12.69 -10.68
C PHE A 287 -21.23 13.65 -10.66
N ASN A 288 -21.02 14.93 -10.36
CA ASN A 288 -22.11 15.90 -10.19
C ASN A 288 -21.91 17.21 -10.98
N ARG A 289 -21.16 17.13 -12.09
CA ARG A 289 -20.90 18.27 -12.95
C ARG A 289 -22.18 18.79 -13.63
N ALA A 290 -22.24 20.10 -13.87
CA ALA A 290 -23.27 20.69 -14.71
C ALA A 290 -23.11 20.20 -16.17
N SER A 291 -24.24 20.06 -16.87
CA SER A 291 -24.37 19.35 -18.15
C SER A 291 -23.71 20.04 -19.37
N ASP A 292 -23.04 21.16 -19.17
CA ASP A 292 -22.48 22.06 -20.19
C ASP A 292 -20.98 21.87 -20.46
N VAL A 293 -20.29 20.99 -19.70
CA VAL A 293 -18.87 20.63 -19.91
C VAL A 293 -18.79 19.20 -20.46
N PRO A 294 -17.92 18.90 -21.46
CA PRO A 294 -17.84 17.57 -22.06
C PRO A 294 -17.69 16.45 -21.04
N GLU A 295 -18.50 15.41 -21.23
CA GLU A 295 -18.40 14.14 -20.52
C GLU A 295 -17.00 13.55 -20.76
N HIS A 296 -16.37 13.01 -19.72
CA HIS A 296 -15.12 12.29 -19.87
C HIS A 296 -15.31 11.10 -20.83
N SER A 297 -14.31 10.81 -21.66
CA SER A 297 -14.39 9.68 -22.58
C SER A 297 -14.44 8.35 -21.82
N TRP A 298 -15.40 7.49 -22.16
CA TRP A 298 -15.47 6.11 -21.68
C TRP A 298 -14.28 5.30 -22.23
N THR A 299 -13.63 4.52 -21.36
CA THR A 299 -12.44 3.73 -21.72
C THR A 299 -12.75 2.25 -21.94
N TYR A 300 -14.00 1.82 -21.65
CA TYR A 300 -14.54 0.48 -21.94
C TYR A 300 -13.66 -0.69 -21.45
N GLY A 301 -12.94 -0.51 -20.35
CA GLY A 301 -12.06 -1.51 -19.76
C GLY A 301 -10.67 -1.61 -20.39
N ILE A 302 -10.38 -0.86 -21.46
CA ILE A 302 -9.07 -0.88 -22.13
C ILE A 302 -8.03 -0.18 -21.24
N ASP A 303 -8.43 0.92 -20.58
CA ASP A 303 -7.55 1.68 -19.68
C ASP A 303 -7.27 0.91 -18.37
N ALA A 304 -8.11 -0.06 -18.00
CA ALA A 304 -7.81 -1.00 -16.92
C ALA A 304 -6.52 -1.80 -17.17
N PHE A 305 -6.18 -2.02 -18.45
CA PHE A 305 -4.95 -2.68 -18.90
C PHE A 305 -3.86 -1.71 -19.33
N TYR A 306 -3.97 -0.42 -19.00
CA TYR A 306 -3.02 0.61 -19.41
C TYR A 306 -1.56 0.22 -19.12
N GLY A 307 -1.30 -0.42 -17.99
CA GLY A 307 0.06 -0.84 -17.64
C GLY A 307 0.64 -1.84 -18.64
N ILE A 308 -0.17 -2.75 -19.17
CA ILE A 308 0.26 -3.71 -20.19
C ILE A 308 0.42 -3.01 -21.54
N THR A 309 -0.56 -2.20 -21.94
CA THR A 309 -0.51 -1.48 -23.23
C THR A 309 0.62 -0.46 -23.27
N HIS A 310 0.97 0.14 -22.13
CA HIS A 310 2.13 1.01 -21.97
C HIS A 310 3.44 0.23 -22.12
N LEU A 311 3.57 -0.96 -21.52
CA LEU A 311 4.74 -1.84 -21.73
C LEU A 311 4.91 -2.26 -23.19
N LEU A 312 3.81 -2.42 -23.92
CA LEU A 312 3.79 -2.73 -25.35
C LEU A 312 3.97 -1.49 -26.25
N SER A 313 4.19 -0.29 -25.67
CA SER A 313 4.33 0.98 -26.39
C SER A 313 3.14 1.40 -27.27
N ILE A 314 1.94 0.86 -26.99
CA ILE A 314 0.70 1.21 -27.70
C ILE A 314 -0.23 2.09 -26.85
N GLY A 315 -0.08 2.08 -25.52
CA GLY A 315 -0.94 2.81 -24.57
C GLY A 315 -1.08 4.31 -24.86
N PRO A 316 0.02 5.06 -24.99
CA PRO A 316 -0.06 6.50 -25.32
C PRO A 316 -0.74 6.79 -26.67
N GLY A 317 -0.52 5.93 -27.67
CA GLY A 317 -1.18 6.05 -28.97
C GLY A 317 -2.69 5.82 -28.89
N LEU A 318 -3.14 4.88 -28.05
CA LEU A 318 -4.55 4.64 -27.78
C LEU A 318 -5.18 5.86 -27.09
N GLN A 319 -4.54 6.38 -26.04
CA GLN A 319 -5.04 7.58 -25.34
C GLN A 319 -5.20 8.76 -26.29
N ALA A 320 -4.19 9.04 -27.10
CA ALA A 320 -4.23 10.13 -28.07
C ALA A 320 -5.32 9.92 -29.14
N SER A 321 -5.50 8.70 -29.63
CA SER A 321 -6.49 8.39 -30.69
C SER A 321 -7.93 8.48 -30.20
N PHE A 322 -8.20 8.09 -28.95
CA PHE A 322 -9.53 8.12 -28.36
C PHE A 322 -9.83 9.38 -27.53
N GLY A 323 -8.89 10.34 -27.47
CA GLY A 323 -9.05 11.54 -26.65
C GLY A 323 -9.25 11.22 -25.16
N TRP A 324 -8.56 10.20 -24.66
CA TRP A 324 -8.57 9.87 -23.24
C TRP A 324 -7.61 10.76 -22.48
N ASP A 325 -7.96 11.05 -21.23
CA ASP A 325 -7.08 11.76 -20.32
C ASP A 325 -5.74 11.02 -20.17
N THR A 326 -4.71 11.81 -19.85
CA THR A 326 -3.46 11.24 -19.38
C THR A 326 -3.67 10.58 -18.00
N PRO A 327 -2.68 9.86 -17.45
CA PRO A 327 -2.76 9.33 -16.08
C PRO A 327 -3.05 10.39 -14.98
N PHE A 328 -2.99 11.67 -15.32
CA PHE A 328 -3.29 12.79 -14.43
C PHE A 328 -4.78 13.16 -14.33
N ASN A 329 -5.65 12.61 -15.18
CA ASN A 329 -7.11 12.84 -15.18
C ASN A 329 -7.50 14.33 -15.29
N GLU A 330 -6.93 15.04 -16.26
CA GLU A 330 -7.13 16.49 -16.39
C GLU A 330 -8.60 16.89 -16.62
N SER A 331 -9.40 16.01 -17.25
CA SER A 331 -10.80 16.34 -17.57
C SER A 331 -11.64 16.58 -16.33
N ILE A 332 -11.28 16.05 -15.16
CA ILE A 332 -12.11 16.10 -13.94
C ILE A 332 -11.46 16.84 -12.77
N GLU A 333 -10.46 17.66 -13.06
CA GLU A 333 -9.89 18.58 -12.07
C GLU A 333 -10.89 19.69 -11.75
N LYS A 334 -11.32 19.80 -10.48
CA LYS A 334 -12.18 20.90 -10.04
C LYS A 334 -11.44 22.23 -10.04
N VAL A 335 -10.16 22.21 -9.66
CA VAL A 335 -9.24 23.35 -9.68
C VAL A 335 -8.03 22.94 -10.49
N SER A 336 -7.72 23.72 -11.54
CA SER A 336 -6.57 23.46 -12.41
C SER A 336 -5.29 23.29 -11.59
N SER A 337 -4.46 22.30 -11.93
CA SER A 337 -3.20 21.91 -11.26
C SER A 337 -3.35 21.16 -9.93
N LEU A 338 -4.58 21.01 -9.43
CA LEU A 338 -4.88 20.07 -8.36
C LEU A 338 -5.40 18.78 -9.03
N ASN A 339 -4.44 17.97 -9.45
CA ASN A 339 -4.68 16.72 -10.15
C ASN A 339 -4.33 15.53 -9.26
N THR A 340 -5.33 14.74 -8.94
CA THR A 340 -5.19 13.50 -8.15
C THR A 340 -6.12 12.48 -8.76
N ILE A 341 -5.74 11.20 -8.71
CA ILE A 341 -6.58 10.11 -9.21
C ILE A 341 -7.77 9.91 -8.27
N PRO A 342 -9.00 10.30 -8.62
CA PRO A 342 -10.09 10.31 -7.65
C PRO A 342 -10.51 8.89 -7.29
N TYR A 343 -10.97 8.72 -6.06
CA TYR A 343 -11.34 7.43 -5.52
C TYR A 343 -12.34 6.69 -6.43
N LEU A 344 -11.93 5.53 -6.98
CA LEU A 344 -12.73 4.69 -7.90
C LEU A 344 -13.08 5.30 -9.26
N TRP A 345 -12.56 6.49 -9.57
CA TRP A 345 -12.78 7.13 -10.87
C TRP A 345 -12.34 6.26 -12.04
N ASP A 346 -11.15 5.70 -11.93
CA ASP A 346 -10.59 4.83 -12.95
C ASP A 346 -11.41 3.55 -13.16
N ALA A 347 -12.03 3.02 -12.12
CA ALA A 347 -12.94 1.89 -12.24
C ALA A 347 -14.26 2.28 -12.90
N TYR A 348 -14.73 3.50 -12.65
CA TYR A 348 -15.92 4.07 -13.28
C TYR A 348 -15.71 4.34 -14.77
N LYS A 349 -14.60 4.98 -15.18
CA LYS A 349 -14.29 5.20 -16.62
C LYS A 349 -14.28 3.90 -17.42
N ASP A 350 -13.79 2.83 -16.82
CA ASP A 350 -13.64 1.53 -17.47
C ASP A 350 -14.94 0.71 -17.49
N PHE A 351 -15.68 0.69 -16.37
CA PHE A 351 -16.77 -0.27 -16.16
C PHE A 351 -18.08 0.36 -15.66
N GLY A 352 -18.14 1.67 -15.57
CA GLY A 352 -19.30 2.44 -15.09
C GLY A 352 -19.58 2.22 -13.61
N TYR A 353 -20.82 2.45 -13.21
CA TYR A 353 -21.29 2.20 -11.84
C TYR A 353 -20.98 0.78 -11.34
N PRO A 354 -21.12 -0.30 -12.14
CA PRO A 354 -20.67 -1.63 -11.73
C PRO A 354 -19.21 -1.68 -11.30
N GLY A 355 -18.30 -0.95 -11.96
CA GLY A 355 -16.89 -0.86 -11.60
C GLY A 355 -16.64 -0.37 -10.17
N ILE A 356 -17.43 0.60 -9.72
CA ILE A 356 -17.37 1.18 -8.37
C ILE A 356 -17.60 0.11 -7.30
N PHE A 357 -18.42 -0.91 -7.59
CA PHE A 357 -18.68 -2.00 -6.66
C PHE A 357 -17.75 -3.19 -6.90
N LEU A 358 -17.59 -3.64 -8.14
CA LEU A 358 -16.86 -4.86 -8.48
C LEU A 358 -15.36 -4.75 -8.21
N VAL A 359 -14.74 -3.60 -8.48
CA VAL A 359 -13.29 -3.42 -8.30
C VAL A 359 -12.90 -3.46 -6.81
N PRO A 360 -13.54 -2.69 -5.90
CA PRO A 360 -13.30 -2.83 -4.47
C PRO A 360 -13.63 -4.22 -3.93
N PHE A 361 -14.69 -4.86 -4.45
CA PHE A 361 -15.03 -6.22 -4.08
C PHE A 361 -13.87 -7.19 -4.39
N PHE A 362 -13.40 -7.18 -5.62
CA PHE A 362 -12.33 -8.05 -6.10
C PHE A 362 -11.05 -7.86 -5.27
N TRP A 363 -10.64 -6.61 -5.05
CA TRP A 363 -9.44 -6.32 -4.25
C TRP A 363 -9.62 -6.65 -2.77
N GLY A 364 -10.78 -6.40 -2.18
CA GLY A 364 -11.09 -6.79 -0.80
C GLY A 364 -11.03 -8.31 -0.59
N PHE A 365 -11.52 -9.07 -1.57
CA PHE A 365 -11.45 -10.53 -1.58
C PHE A 365 -10.00 -11.02 -1.68
N ILE A 366 -9.24 -10.59 -2.68
CA ILE A 366 -7.84 -11.00 -2.88
C ILE A 366 -6.98 -10.63 -1.69
N PHE A 367 -7.11 -9.40 -1.18
CA PHE A 367 -6.29 -8.94 -0.07
C PHE A 367 -6.57 -9.73 1.21
N THR A 368 -7.84 -10.05 1.48
CA THR A 368 -8.23 -10.92 2.60
C THR A 368 -7.79 -12.36 2.39
N PHE A 369 -7.88 -12.88 1.17
CA PHE A 369 -7.40 -14.20 0.82
C PHE A 369 -5.89 -14.32 1.07
N LEU A 370 -5.09 -13.38 0.58
CA LEU A 370 -3.65 -13.33 0.85
C LEU A 370 -3.36 -13.23 2.33
N TYR A 371 -4.07 -12.34 3.05
CA TYR A 371 -3.90 -12.17 4.49
C TYR A 371 -4.12 -13.48 5.27
N LYS A 372 -5.16 -14.24 4.89
CA LYS A 372 -5.50 -15.53 5.51
C LYS A 372 -4.61 -16.68 5.05
N LYS A 373 -4.01 -16.58 3.86
CA LYS A 373 -3.06 -17.56 3.34
C LYS A 373 -1.66 -17.42 3.93
N MET A 374 -1.24 -16.22 4.35
CA MET A 374 0.06 -15.99 5.01
C MET A 374 0.41 -16.97 6.14
N PRO A 375 -0.46 -17.26 7.13
CA PRO A 375 -0.15 -18.22 8.20
C PRO A 375 -0.02 -19.67 7.72
N MET A 376 -0.61 -20.01 6.57
CA MET A 376 -0.54 -21.36 5.98
C MET A 376 0.72 -21.52 5.12
N ALA A 377 0.92 -20.60 4.19
CA ALA A 377 1.99 -20.67 3.21
C ALA A 377 3.35 -20.35 3.85
N LYS A 378 3.40 -19.35 4.75
CA LYS A 378 4.62 -18.87 5.41
C LYS A 378 5.79 -18.64 4.42
N THR A 379 5.46 -18.25 3.19
CA THR A 379 6.44 -17.97 2.13
C THR A 379 6.76 -16.47 2.03
N PRO A 380 7.98 -16.10 1.58
CA PRO A 380 8.30 -14.71 1.29
C PRO A 380 7.38 -14.10 0.24
N LEU A 381 7.00 -14.86 -0.80
CA LEU A 381 6.12 -14.39 -1.87
C LEU A 381 4.77 -13.89 -1.33
N SER A 382 4.11 -14.67 -0.48
CA SER A 382 2.82 -14.30 0.10
C SER A 382 2.91 -13.01 0.92
N LEU A 383 4.03 -12.81 1.64
CA LEU A 383 4.27 -11.62 2.45
C LEU A 383 4.57 -10.39 1.57
N LEU A 384 5.37 -10.54 0.51
CA LEU A 384 5.67 -9.46 -0.44
C LEU A 384 4.40 -8.99 -1.16
N PHE A 385 3.56 -9.93 -1.62
CA PHE A 385 2.28 -9.60 -2.22
C PHE A 385 1.37 -8.88 -1.22
N HIS A 386 1.19 -9.43 -0.01
CA HIS A 386 0.39 -8.78 1.03
C HIS A 386 0.91 -7.38 1.38
N THR A 387 2.22 -7.19 1.42
CA THR A 387 2.86 -5.89 1.67
C THR A 387 2.51 -4.89 0.57
N THR A 388 2.62 -5.32 -0.68
CA THR A 388 2.29 -4.50 -1.86
C THR A 388 0.81 -4.10 -1.85
N PHE A 389 -0.09 -5.07 -1.63
CA PHE A 389 -1.53 -4.81 -1.54
C PHE A 389 -1.91 -3.89 -0.38
N SER A 390 -1.28 -4.06 0.79
CA SER A 390 -1.50 -3.16 1.92
C SER A 390 -1.16 -1.72 1.56
N PHE A 391 -0.06 -1.52 0.83
CA PHE A 391 0.34 -0.20 0.37
C PHE A 391 -0.56 0.37 -0.72
N TRP A 392 -1.07 -0.46 -1.62
CA TRP A 392 -2.08 -0.05 -2.58
C TRP A 392 -3.35 0.45 -1.89
N ILE A 393 -3.79 -0.20 -0.80
CA ILE A 393 -4.91 0.31 0.00
C ILE A 393 -4.57 1.68 0.61
N ILE A 394 -3.39 1.83 1.22
CA ILE A 394 -2.95 3.09 1.81
C ILE A 394 -2.90 4.22 0.78
N LEU A 395 -2.50 3.90 -0.46
CA LEU A 395 -2.33 4.86 -1.55
C LEU A 395 -3.50 4.85 -2.55
N TRP A 396 -4.63 4.22 -2.23
CA TRP A 396 -5.73 4.05 -3.19
C TRP A 396 -6.23 5.38 -3.75
N ASN A 397 -6.19 6.45 -2.94
CA ASN A 397 -6.55 7.82 -3.32
C ASN A 397 -5.44 8.59 -4.07
N PHE A 398 -4.32 7.93 -4.39
CA PHE A 398 -3.16 8.57 -5.03
C PHE A 398 -2.61 7.77 -6.22
N THR A 399 -2.91 6.47 -6.30
CA THR A 399 -2.47 5.58 -7.38
C THR A 399 -3.53 4.53 -7.66
N THR A 400 -3.82 4.30 -8.94
CA THR A 400 -4.59 3.13 -9.37
C THR A 400 -3.67 1.95 -9.50
N GLY A 401 -3.47 1.21 -8.39
CA GLY A 401 -2.50 0.12 -8.27
C GLY A 401 -2.55 -0.88 -9.43
N TYR A 402 -3.73 -1.25 -9.91
CA TYR A 402 -3.86 -2.28 -10.94
C TYR A 402 -3.54 -1.82 -12.37
N LYS A 403 -3.60 -0.51 -12.65
CA LYS A 403 -3.33 0.06 -13.99
C LYS A 403 -1.86 0.31 -14.25
N GLN A 404 -1.02 0.40 -13.21
CA GLN A 404 0.34 0.89 -13.39
C GLN A 404 1.31 -0.22 -13.81
N ALA A 405 1.98 -0.02 -14.95
CA ALA A 405 2.96 -0.93 -15.54
C ALA A 405 4.04 -1.38 -14.54
N MET A 406 4.51 -0.44 -13.70
CA MET A 406 5.59 -0.70 -12.75
C MET A 406 5.25 -1.83 -11.77
N TYR A 407 4.02 -1.92 -11.26
CA TYR A 407 3.71 -2.96 -10.28
C TYR A 407 3.60 -4.34 -10.92
N ILE A 408 3.21 -4.43 -12.20
CA ILE A 408 3.22 -5.71 -12.94
C ILE A 408 4.65 -6.25 -12.98
N ILE A 409 5.62 -5.40 -13.32
CA ILE A 409 7.04 -5.75 -13.27
C ILE A 409 7.44 -6.22 -11.86
N TRP A 410 7.05 -5.49 -10.82
CA TRP A 410 7.42 -5.85 -9.45
C TRP A 410 6.86 -7.22 -9.05
N PHE A 411 5.60 -7.51 -9.38
CA PHE A 411 5.02 -8.83 -9.13
C PHE A 411 5.73 -9.95 -9.90
N LEU A 412 6.13 -9.70 -11.15
CA LEU A 412 6.92 -10.66 -11.92
C LEU A 412 8.28 -10.94 -11.26
N PHE A 413 8.99 -9.89 -10.80
CA PHE A 413 10.25 -10.06 -10.07
C PHE A 413 10.05 -10.81 -8.74
N PHE A 414 9.05 -10.44 -7.95
CA PHE A 414 8.74 -11.14 -6.70
C PHE A 414 8.43 -12.61 -6.96
N PHE A 415 7.57 -12.89 -7.94
CA PHE A 415 7.21 -14.24 -8.34
C PHE A 415 8.45 -15.03 -8.79
N PHE A 416 9.25 -14.48 -9.71
CA PHE A 416 10.44 -15.13 -10.23
C PHE A 416 11.47 -15.43 -9.12
N VAL A 417 11.89 -14.40 -8.38
CA VAL A 417 12.91 -14.53 -7.32
C VAL A 417 12.45 -15.52 -6.25
N CYS A 418 11.19 -15.39 -5.78
CA CYS A 418 10.70 -16.27 -4.73
C CYS A 418 10.44 -17.70 -5.20
N THR A 419 10.00 -17.91 -6.44
CA THR A 419 9.75 -19.25 -6.99
C THR A 419 11.05 -20.01 -7.16
N VAL A 420 12.05 -19.41 -7.82
CA VAL A 420 13.35 -20.05 -8.04
C VAL A 420 14.04 -20.36 -6.72
N SER A 421 13.94 -19.46 -5.74
CA SER A 421 14.57 -19.63 -4.42
C SER A 421 13.85 -20.65 -3.52
N SER A 422 12.58 -20.96 -3.78
CA SER A 422 11.82 -21.97 -3.03
C SER A 422 12.08 -23.40 -3.50
N GLY A 423 12.80 -23.60 -4.61
CA GLY A 423 12.97 -24.91 -5.24
C GLY A 423 11.65 -25.53 -5.73
N LYS A 424 11.62 -26.85 -5.99
CA LYS A 424 10.44 -27.58 -6.50
C LYS A 424 9.20 -27.55 -5.56
N GLY A 425 9.27 -26.90 -4.40
CA GLY A 425 8.23 -26.91 -3.37
C GLY A 425 7.10 -25.89 -3.54
N LEU A 426 7.21 -24.89 -4.43
CA LEU A 426 6.22 -23.80 -4.52
C LEU A 426 4.81 -24.27 -5.00
N PHE A 427 4.77 -25.37 -5.75
CA PHE A 427 3.53 -26.00 -6.23
C PHE A 427 3.13 -27.26 -5.46
N SER A 428 3.82 -27.58 -4.36
CA SER A 428 3.37 -28.66 -3.49
C SER A 428 2.06 -28.21 -2.81
N PRO A 429 0.91 -28.85 -3.09
CA PRO A 429 -0.32 -28.54 -2.38
C PRO A 429 -0.03 -28.77 -0.90
N ALA A 430 -0.22 -27.72 -0.09
CA ALA A 430 -0.02 -27.64 1.35
C ALA A 430 0.19 -29.04 1.96
N ASN A 431 1.47 -29.42 2.09
CA ASN A 431 1.82 -30.76 2.55
C ASN A 431 1.12 -31.01 3.89
N ARG A 432 0.54 -32.21 4.01
CA ARG A 432 -0.25 -32.78 5.11
C ARG A 432 0.40 -32.74 6.51
N THR A 433 1.45 -31.96 6.72
CA THR A 433 2.25 -31.93 7.94
C THR A 433 1.62 -31.13 9.09
N ILE A 434 0.62 -30.29 8.82
CA ILE A 434 -0.16 -29.62 9.91
C ILE A 434 -1.14 -30.61 10.58
N LEU A 435 -1.43 -31.75 9.93
CA LEU A 435 -2.26 -32.81 10.51
C LEU A 435 -1.52 -33.65 11.57
N LYS A 436 -0.21 -33.46 11.77
CA LYS A 436 0.57 -34.17 12.81
C LYS A 436 0.91 -33.34 14.05
N GLU A 437 0.74 -32.02 14.02
CA GLU A 437 0.94 -31.17 15.22
C GLU A 437 -0.36 -30.90 16.01
N VAL A 438 -1.48 -31.50 15.59
CA VAL A 438 -2.78 -31.42 16.28
C VAL A 438 -3.35 -32.83 16.56
N THR A 439 -2.47 -33.77 16.90
CA THR A 439 -2.87 -34.91 17.73
C THR A 439 -2.32 -34.65 19.14
N PRO A 440 -3.17 -34.40 20.14
CA PRO A 440 -2.72 -34.52 21.51
C PRO A 440 -2.53 -36.03 21.78
N ASP A 441 -1.31 -36.52 21.57
CA ASP A 441 -0.87 -37.74 22.25
C ASP A 441 -0.72 -37.39 23.74
N ASN A 442 -1.86 -37.28 24.45
CA ASN A 442 -1.98 -37.28 25.91
C ASN A 442 -3.46 -37.28 26.34
N GLU A 443 -4.27 -38.16 25.76
CA GLU A 443 -5.37 -38.78 26.48
C GLU A 443 -5.01 -40.26 26.61
N ARG A 444 -4.20 -40.55 27.63
CA ARG A 444 -4.08 -41.91 28.14
C ARG A 444 -5.04 -41.96 29.31
N ASP A 445 -6.08 -42.75 29.12
CA ASP A 445 -7.18 -42.99 30.04
C ASP A 445 -6.71 -43.12 31.49
N ASP A 446 -7.51 -42.51 32.36
CA ASP A 446 -7.51 -42.65 33.81
C ASP A 446 -7.53 -44.12 34.22
N ASP A 447 -6.36 -44.67 34.52
CA ASP A 447 -6.22 -45.84 35.38
C ASP A 447 -6.26 -45.35 36.84
N VAL A 448 -7.42 -44.83 37.26
CA VAL A 448 -7.76 -44.56 38.67
C VAL A 448 -8.92 -45.46 39.06
N SER A 449 -8.67 -46.76 38.99
CA SER A 449 -9.48 -47.77 39.68
C SER A 449 -8.57 -48.83 40.29
N THR A 450 -7.81 -48.47 41.32
CA THR A 450 -7.37 -49.39 42.41
C THR A 450 -6.44 -48.67 43.39
N GLU A 451 -6.96 -47.76 44.20
CA GLU A 451 -6.26 -47.38 45.45
C GLU A 451 -7.26 -46.86 46.51
N CYS A 452 -8.26 -47.68 46.81
CA CYS A 452 -9.07 -47.58 48.02
C CYS A 452 -9.49 -48.99 48.46
N LYS A 453 -8.50 -49.79 48.86
CA LYS A 453 -8.67 -50.98 49.71
C LYS A 453 -7.29 -51.38 50.23
N ASN A 454 -7.20 -51.56 51.55
CA ASN A 454 -6.02 -51.95 52.35
C ASN A 454 -5.33 -50.81 53.12
N ARG A 455 -6.09 -50.21 54.04
CA ARG A 455 -5.55 -49.84 55.36
C ARG A 455 -6.51 -50.34 56.43
N ASP A 456 -6.40 -51.63 56.70
CA ASP A 456 -6.81 -52.25 57.97
C ASP A 456 -5.91 -53.47 58.19
N CYS A 457 -4.92 -53.32 59.06
CA CYS A 457 -4.27 -54.40 59.80
C CYS A 457 -3.62 -53.81 61.07
N ASN A 458 -4.38 -53.93 62.15
CA ASN A 458 -4.03 -54.17 63.55
C ASN A 458 -3.17 -53.18 64.36
N ILE A 459 -3.86 -52.48 65.26
CA ILE A 459 -3.53 -52.50 66.69
C ILE A 459 -4.34 -53.65 67.30
N GLY A 460 -3.66 -54.59 67.96
CA GLY A 460 -4.21 -55.80 68.57
C GLY A 460 -3.16 -56.90 68.60
#